data_AF-A0A817I0A4-F1
#
_entry.id   AF-A0A817I0A4-F1
#
_cell.length_a   1.000
_cell.length_b   1.000
_cell.length_c   1.000
_cell.angle_alpha   90.00
_cell.angle_beta   90.00
_cell.angle_gamma   90.00
#
_symmetry.space_group_name_H-M   'P 1'
#
loop_
_entity.id
_entity.type
_entity.pdbx_description
1 polymer ?
#
loop_
_entity_poly.entity_id
_entity_poly.type
_entity_poly.pdbx_seq_one_letter_code
_entity_poly.pdbx_strand_id
1 'polypeptide(L)'
;MCQRSSYQIFDRSPISAVTIKVKPSSDCSKNSSIMRFFPNYHCEQSLYDVNDFIIPATENSAVSITTRVIEIEHVLRLCDTTARRKHSNKYSSFNITSIHECYEQKRCLLPPLYRYEYENEKIIKKPQLCWFKLPTAASKRNYRALNYILFIKHFVEFPQLGLIRDNLVANKIKPKYIDTCEYHPKYHPLCPKFRILKILEMIETNPEEYEAMFFYGSLIEIKINWKCNLDRRLEYCQPHYEFQRLDIQPYRENPYDPGSNFLTSRYYFRPNESALHRIHTKIYNLHIIVSVTGEVGRFDLFQTTTSIGSFLGIFGTGTIVCDFVAAFFTNFKNLKYDI
;
A
#
# COMPACT_ATOMS: atom_id res chain seq x y z
N MET A 1 -17.52 19.96 29.06
CA MET A 1 -16.88 18.81 29.74
C MET A 1 -17.21 17.46 29.10
N CYS A 2 -18.45 16.97 29.10
CA CYS A 2 -18.74 15.58 28.70
C CYS A 2 -18.62 15.29 27.18
N GLN A 3 -19.01 16.24 26.31
CA GLN A 3 -19.05 15.99 24.86
C GLN A 3 -17.67 15.90 24.21
N ARG A 4 -16.67 16.60 24.75
CA ARG A 4 -15.27 16.56 24.29
C ARG A 4 -14.32 15.87 25.28
N SER A 5 -14.86 15.25 26.33
CA SER A 5 -14.09 14.61 27.40
C SER A 5 -12.95 15.50 27.93
N SER A 6 -13.20 16.79 28.13
CA SER A 6 -12.15 17.77 28.52
C SER A 6 -11.58 17.56 29.92
N TYR A 7 -12.18 16.65 30.70
CA TYR A 7 -11.73 16.22 32.02
C TYR A 7 -10.62 15.14 31.95
N GLN A 8 -10.31 14.66 30.74
CA GLN A 8 -9.30 13.63 30.52
C GLN A 8 -8.02 14.24 29.98
N ILE A 9 -6.89 13.65 30.36
CA ILE A 9 -5.63 13.79 29.64
C ILE A 9 -5.59 12.75 28.52
N PHE A 10 -5.09 13.13 27.35
CA PHE A 10 -5.02 12.27 26.16
C PHE A 10 -3.57 12.01 25.77
N ASP A 11 -3.27 10.74 25.48
CA ASP A 11 -2.09 10.31 24.74
C ASP A 11 -2.50 9.98 23.29
N ARG A 12 -1.90 10.68 22.32
CA ARG A 12 -2.16 10.55 20.88
C ARG A 12 -0.94 10.10 20.08
N SER A 13 0.14 9.72 20.76
CA SER A 13 1.42 9.37 20.14
C SER A 13 1.76 7.92 20.44
N PRO A 14 0.98 6.95 19.92
CA PRO A 14 1.25 5.55 20.14
C PRO A 14 2.59 5.14 19.51
N ILE A 15 3.39 4.40 20.26
CA ILE A 15 4.50 3.63 19.72
C ILE A 15 3.93 2.27 19.32
N SER A 16 4.22 1.81 18.11
CA SER A 16 3.66 0.55 17.61
C SER A 16 4.70 -0.31 16.90
N ALA A 17 4.46 -1.62 16.94
CA ALA A 17 5.23 -2.60 16.19
C ALA A 17 4.26 -3.60 15.56
N VAL A 18 4.47 -3.91 14.28
CA VAL A 18 3.61 -4.82 13.51
C VAL A 18 4.45 -5.91 12.89
N THR A 19 3.94 -7.14 12.93
CA THR A 19 4.51 -8.29 12.24
C THR A 19 3.42 -8.96 11.42
N ILE A 20 3.71 -9.19 10.15
CA ILE A 20 2.77 -9.79 9.21
C ILE A 20 3.35 -11.14 8.78
N LYS A 21 2.53 -12.19 8.87
CA LYS A 21 2.86 -13.50 8.31
C LYS A 21 1.81 -13.91 7.31
N VAL A 22 2.22 -14.18 6.08
CA VAL A 22 1.31 -14.63 5.03
C VAL A 22 1.34 -16.15 4.97
N LYS A 23 0.17 -16.75 4.79
CA LYS A 23 0.01 -18.19 4.55
C LYS A 23 -1.01 -18.42 3.44
N PRO A 24 -0.84 -19.46 2.61
CA PRO A 24 -1.88 -19.84 1.68
C PRO A 24 -3.01 -20.52 2.48
N SER A 25 -4.27 -20.24 2.14
CA SER A 25 -5.40 -21.04 2.64
C SER A 25 -5.34 -22.45 2.04
N SER A 26 -5.69 -23.48 2.83
CA SER A 26 -5.95 -24.83 2.33
C SER A 26 -7.19 -24.85 1.43
N ASP A 27 -8.15 -24.00 1.75
CA ASP A 27 -9.46 -23.98 1.11
C ASP A 27 -9.55 -22.78 0.18
N CYS A 28 -9.83 -23.08 -1.07
CA CYS A 28 -10.18 -22.09 -2.07
C CYS A 28 -11.64 -21.74 -1.88
N SER A 29 -11.93 -20.49 -1.48
CA SER A 29 -13.30 -20.00 -1.59
C SER A 29 -13.72 -20.18 -3.04
N LYS A 30 -14.86 -20.84 -3.30
CA LYS A 30 -15.51 -20.97 -4.62
C LYS A 30 -16.82 -20.16 -4.69
N ASN A 31 -17.29 -19.66 -3.55
CA ASN A 31 -18.61 -19.02 -3.33
C ASN A 31 -18.51 -17.52 -3.05
N SER A 32 -17.44 -16.84 -3.47
CA SER A 32 -17.33 -15.38 -3.30
C SER A 32 -17.94 -14.66 -4.51
N SER A 33 -18.59 -13.52 -4.25
CA SER A 33 -19.20 -12.65 -5.27
C SER A 33 -18.19 -12.23 -6.35
N ILE A 34 -16.93 -12.06 -5.93
CA ILE A 34 -15.81 -11.64 -6.75
C ILE A 34 -15.35 -12.72 -7.74
N MET A 35 -15.52 -13.99 -7.41
CA MET A 35 -14.99 -15.07 -8.24
C MET A 35 -15.63 -15.19 -9.62
N ARG A 36 -16.86 -14.69 -9.77
CA ARG A 36 -17.58 -14.68 -11.05
C ARG A 36 -16.87 -13.85 -12.12
N PHE A 37 -16.00 -12.93 -11.70
CA PHE A 37 -15.28 -12.02 -12.58
C PHE A 37 -13.83 -12.46 -12.82
N PHE A 38 -13.42 -13.60 -12.25
CA PHE A 38 -12.15 -14.26 -12.57
C PHE A 38 -12.42 -15.57 -13.33
N PRO A 39 -12.77 -15.52 -14.63
CA PRO A 39 -13.18 -16.71 -15.39
C PRO A 39 -12.10 -17.80 -15.48
N ASN A 40 -10.82 -17.43 -15.35
CA ASN A 40 -9.67 -18.34 -15.37
C ASN A 40 -9.10 -18.65 -13.97
N TYR A 41 -9.92 -18.52 -12.93
CA TYR A 41 -9.50 -18.82 -11.57
C TYR A 41 -9.31 -20.32 -11.35
N HIS A 42 -8.05 -20.77 -11.38
CA HIS A 42 -7.69 -22.14 -11.00
C HIS A 42 -6.80 -22.12 -9.75
N CYS A 43 -7.40 -22.35 -8.60
CA CYS A 43 -6.71 -22.35 -7.31
C CYS A 43 -5.75 -23.54 -7.11
N GLU A 44 -5.95 -24.62 -7.87
CA GLU A 44 -5.24 -25.89 -7.70
C GLU A 44 -3.82 -25.89 -8.29
N GLN A 45 -3.46 -24.90 -9.12
CA GLN A 45 -2.17 -24.85 -9.79
C GLN A 45 -1.43 -23.55 -9.44
N SER A 46 -0.67 -23.58 -8.33
CA SER A 46 0.43 -22.63 -8.15
C SER A 46 1.73 -23.41 -8.11
N LEU A 47 2.58 -23.20 -9.12
CA LEU A 47 3.92 -23.79 -9.21
C LEU A 47 4.92 -23.18 -8.20
N TYR A 48 4.45 -22.21 -7.41
CA TYR A 48 5.22 -21.28 -6.60
C TYR A 48 4.63 -21.21 -5.18
N ASP A 49 5.52 -21.16 -4.18
CA ASP A 49 5.18 -21.06 -2.77
C ASP A 49 5.02 -19.58 -2.34
N VAL A 50 4.57 -19.34 -1.13
CA VAL A 50 4.48 -18.01 -0.50
C VAL A 50 5.82 -17.26 -0.60
N ASN A 51 6.94 -17.98 -0.46
CA ASN A 51 8.28 -17.40 -0.50
C ASN A 51 8.67 -16.86 -1.89
N ASP A 52 8.03 -17.32 -2.96
CA ASP A 52 8.34 -16.89 -4.33
C ASP A 52 7.63 -15.58 -4.71
N PHE A 53 6.56 -15.23 -3.99
CA PHE A 53 5.69 -14.12 -4.35
C PHE A 53 5.65 -12.98 -3.32
N ILE A 54 6.34 -13.10 -2.19
CA ILE A 54 6.49 -12.02 -1.21
C ILE A 54 7.85 -11.36 -1.40
N ILE A 55 7.83 -10.14 -1.95
CA ILE A 55 9.04 -9.42 -2.31
C ILE A 55 8.86 -7.95 -1.93
N PRO A 56 9.71 -7.38 -1.05
CA PRO A 56 10.79 -8.06 -0.31
C PRO A 56 10.23 -9.02 0.75
N ALA A 57 11.05 -9.97 1.20
CA ALA A 57 10.64 -10.95 2.21
C ALA A 57 10.29 -10.32 3.57
N THR A 58 10.87 -9.15 3.86
CA THR A 58 10.62 -8.40 5.09
C THR A 58 10.53 -6.91 4.77
N GLU A 59 9.42 -6.29 5.15
CA GLU A 59 9.22 -4.84 5.12
C GLU A 59 8.57 -4.44 6.45
N ASN A 60 8.93 -3.28 6.99
CA ASN A 60 8.39 -2.83 8.26
C ASN A 60 6.94 -2.42 8.08
N SER A 61 6.03 -3.06 8.81
CA SER A 61 4.59 -2.77 8.77
C SER A 61 3.96 -2.86 7.38
N ALA A 62 4.58 -3.57 6.44
CA ALA A 62 4.05 -3.73 5.09
C ALA A 62 4.38 -5.10 4.53
N VAL A 63 3.62 -5.51 3.51
CA VAL A 63 3.89 -6.72 2.74
C VAL A 63 3.45 -6.52 1.29
N SER A 64 4.29 -6.98 0.37
CA SER A 64 4.00 -6.96 -1.06
C SER A 64 3.68 -8.36 -1.55
N ILE A 65 2.43 -8.60 -1.94
CA ILE A 65 1.98 -9.88 -2.49
C ILE A 65 1.93 -9.78 -4.00
N THR A 66 2.77 -10.53 -4.68
CA THR A 66 2.84 -10.57 -6.14
C THR A 66 1.60 -11.23 -6.74
N THR A 67 0.93 -10.52 -7.65
CA THR A 67 -0.24 -11.02 -8.39
C THR A 67 0.10 -11.38 -9.83
N ARG A 68 1.00 -10.62 -10.46
CA ARG A 68 1.39 -10.84 -11.86
C ARG A 68 2.86 -10.51 -12.07
N VAL A 69 3.52 -11.31 -12.90
CA VAL A 69 4.92 -11.15 -13.27
C VAL A 69 5.03 -11.17 -14.79
N ILE A 70 5.77 -10.21 -15.34
CA ILE A 70 6.13 -10.16 -16.76
C ILE A 70 7.65 -10.18 -16.87
N GLU A 71 8.19 -11.24 -17.48
CA GLU A 71 9.61 -11.43 -17.72
C GLU A 71 9.92 -11.20 -19.19
N ILE A 72 10.86 -10.30 -19.46
CA ILE A 72 11.33 -9.98 -20.80
C ILE A 72 12.84 -10.13 -20.81
N GLU A 73 13.33 -11.00 -21.68
CA GLU A 73 14.75 -11.20 -21.83
C GLU A 73 15.39 -10.13 -22.70
N HIS A 74 16.59 -9.72 -22.33
CA HIS A 74 17.44 -8.81 -23.07
C HIS A 74 18.84 -9.38 -23.22
N VAL A 75 19.47 -9.15 -24.37
CA VAL A 75 20.86 -9.53 -24.63
C VAL A 75 21.71 -8.29 -24.86
N LEU A 76 22.89 -8.24 -24.25
CA LEU A 76 23.85 -7.17 -24.44
C LEU A 76 24.64 -7.41 -25.73
N ARG A 77 24.57 -6.48 -26.68
CA ARG A 77 25.36 -6.55 -27.92
C ARG A 77 25.90 -5.17 -28.30
N LEU A 78 26.89 -5.18 -29.18
CA LEU A 78 27.42 -3.96 -29.78
C LEU A 78 26.40 -3.40 -30.79
N CYS A 79 26.11 -2.12 -30.62
CA CYS A 79 25.29 -1.31 -31.51
C CYS A 79 26.24 -0.49 -32.40
N ASP A 80 26.24 -0.79 -33.69
CA ASP A 80 27.01 -0.05 -34.68
C ASP A 80 26.09 0.92 -35.45
N THR A 81 26.25 2.21 -35.18
CA THR A 81 25.49 3.28 -35.85
C THR A 81 26.02 3.62 -37.25
N THR A 82 27.15 3.03 -37.69
CA THR A 82 27.77 3.32 -39.00
C THR A 82 27.17 2.49 -40.13
N ALA A 83 26.47 1.39 -39.81
CA ALA A 83 25.70 0.61 -40.76
C ALA A 83 24.40 1.34 -41.14
N ARG A 84 24.49 2.37 -42.00
CA ARG A 84 23.36 2.85 -42.80
C ARG A 84 22.90 1.71 -43.73
N ARG A 85 22.07 0.78 -43.24
CA ARG A 85 21.40 -0.17 -44.13
C ARG A 85 20.35 0.60 -44.92
N LYS A 86 20.57 0.68 -46.24
CA LYS A 86 19.57 1.07 -47.23
C LYS A 86 18.28 0.30 -46.93
N HIS A 87 17.18 1.03 -46.75
CA HIS A 87 15.83 0.48 -46.82
C HIS A 87 15.69 -0.28 -48.14
N SER A 88 15.79 -1.61 -48.09
CA SER A 88 15.31 -2.47 -49.18
C SER A 88 13.94 -2.97 -48.74
N ASN A 89 12.93 -2.38 -49.37
CA ASN A 89 11.57 -2.87 -49.33
C ASN A 89 11.48 -4.25 -50.00
N LYS A 90 10.55 -5.05 -49.44
CA LYS A 90 9.80 -6.17 -50.04
C LYS A 90 10.41 -7.59 -49.98
N TYR A 91 9.70 -8.40 -49.19
CA TYR A 91 9.33 -9.80 -49.39
C TYR A 91 10.45 -10.80 -49.71
N SER A 92 10.97 -11.45 -48.66
CA SER A 92 11.26 -12.90 -48.69
C SER A 92 11.43 -13.44 -47.27
N SER A 93 10.71 -14.54 -47.01
CA SER A 93 10.95 -15.59 -46.01
C SER A 93 11.53 -15.24 -44.64
N PHE A 94 10.68 -15.35 -43.62
CA PHE A 94 10.94 -15.72 -42.23
C PHE A 94 12.41 -16.01 -41.86
N ASN A 95 13.10 -14.99 -41.34
CA ASN A 95 14.12 -15.12 -40.30
C ASN A 95 13.99 -13.88 -39.41
N ILE A 96 13.10 -13.96 -38.41
CA ILE A 96 12.81 -12.87 -37.48
C ILE A 96 13.95 -12.81 -36.45
N THR A 97 15.10 -12.29 -36.86
CA THR A 97 15.98 -11.60 -35.92
C THR A 97 15.39 -10.21 -35.73
N SER A 98 14.78 -9.95 -34.58
CA SER A 98 14.25 -8.63 -34.21
C SER A 98 15.39 -7.60 -34.19
N ILE A 99 15.58 -6.92 -35.33
CA ILE A 99 16.52 -5.81 -35.49
C ILE A 99 15.89 -4.60 -34.80
N HIS A 100 16.31 -4.32 -33.57
CA HIS A 100 15.98 -3.05 -32.93
C HIS A 100 16.89 -1.97 -33.51
N GLU A 101 16.31 -0.85 -33.93
CA GLU A 101 17.06 0.32 -34.34
C GLU A 101 17.81 0.86 -33.13
N CYS A 102 19.11 1.11 -33.30
CA CYS A 102 20.04 1.73 -32.35
C CYS A 102 19.64 3.16 -31.89
N TYR A 103 18.41 3.60 -32.18
CA TYR A 103 17.93 4.96 -32.00
C TYR A 103 17.42 5.22 -30.56
N GLU A 104 16.95 4.17 -29.85
CA GLU A 104 16.54 4.29 -28.44
C GLU A 104 17.76 4.22 -27.49
N GLN A 105 18.53 5.32 -27.45
CA GLN A 105 19.73 5.47 -26.61
C GLN A 105 19.51 5.20 -25.12
N LYS A 106 18.26 5.20 -24.64
CA LYS A 106 17.88 4.97 -23.23
C LYS A 106 18.28 3.59 -22.68
N ARG A 107 18.65 2.63 -23.54
CA ARG A 107 19.07 1.27 -23.14
C ARG A 107 20.53 0.95 -23.48
N CYS A 108 21.29 1.95 -23.90
CA CYS A 108 22.71 1.82 -24.18
C CYS A 108 23.53 2.21 -22.95
N LEU A 109 24.52 1.38 -22.63
CA LEU A 109 25.51 1.68 -21.61
C LEU A 109 26.61 2.53 -22.25
N LEU A 110 26.91 3.68 -21.63
CA LEU A 110 28.13 4.40 -21.93
C LEU A 110 29.30 3.61 -21.33
N PRO A 111 30.31 3.19 -22.11
CA PRO A 111 31.48 2.53 -21.56
C PRO A 111 32.15 3.43 -20.51
N PRO A 112 32.70 2.87 -19.40
CA PRO A 112 33.29 3.66 -18.31
C PRO A 112 34.56 4.45 -18.69
N LEU A 113 35.07 4.31 -19.92
CA LEU A 113 36.26 5.00 -20.42
C LEU A 113 35.95 5.74 -21.72
N TYR A 114 35.34 6.92 -21.58
CA TYR A 114 35.28 7.91 -22.66
C TYR A 114 36.67 8.52 -22.87
N ARG A 115 37.51 7.87 -23.67
CA ARG A 115 38.59 8.57 -24.38
C ARG A 115 38.07 8.83 -25.79
N TYR A 116 37.73 10.09 -26.07
CA TYR A 116 37.59 10.55 -27.45
C TYR A 116 38.97 10.38 -28.10
N GLU A 117 39.11 9.38 -28.97
CA GLU A 117 40.24 9.32 -29.89
C GLU A 117 39.88 10.20 -31.08
N TYR A 118 40.65 11.26 -31.26
CA TYR A 118 40.59 12.10 -32.44
C TYR A 118 41.52 11.49 -33.50
N GLU A 119 40.94 11.03 -34.59
CA GLU A 119 41.69 10.70 -35.80
C GLU A 119 41.13 11.58 -36.93
N ASN A 120 41.98 12.47 -37.48
CA ASN A 120 41.64 13.38 -38.58
C ASN A 120 40.35 14.21 -38.38
N GLU A 121 40.21 14.88 -37.23
CA GLU A 121 39.12 15.83 -36.90
C GLU A 121 37.68 15.27 -36.99
N LYS A 122 37.50 13.96 -37.16
CA LYS A 122 36.19 13.30 -37.19
C LYS A 122 35.95 12.57 -35.87
N ILE A 123 34.78 12.83 -35.26
CA ILE A 123 34.32 12.07 -34.09
C ILE A 123 34.00 10.64 -34.54
N ILE A 124 34.88 9.69 -34.23
CA ILE A 124 34.57 8.26 -34.39
C ILE A 124 33.60 7.89 -33.26
N LYS A 125 32.32 7.68 -33.58
CA LYS A 125 31.38 7.07 -32.63
C LYS A 125 31.77 5.60 -32.44
N LYS A 126 32.49 5.30 -31.36
CA LYS A 126 32.75 3.91 -30.95
C LYS A 126 31.41 3.16 -30.80
N PRO A 127 31.36 1.87 -31.17
CA PRO A 127 30.13 1.09 -31.01
C PRO A 127 29.72 1.07 -29.54
N GLN A 128 28.46 1.40 -29.26
CA GLN A 128 27.93 1.41 -27.89
C GLN A 128 27.41 0.01 -27.54
N LEU A 129 27.53 -0.39 -26.27
CA LEU A 129 26.90 -1.63 -25.80
C LEU A 129 25.44 -1.33 -25.44
N CYS A 130 24.49 -2.01 -26.07
CA CYS A 130 23.07 -1.78 -25.86
C CYS A 130 22.33 -3.08 -25.53
N TRP A 131 21.28 -2.95 -24.70
CA TRP A 131 20.39 -4.05 -24.35
C TRP A 131 19.31 -4.24 -25.42
N PHE A 132 19.39 -5.35 -26.15
CA PHE A 132 18.41 -5.74 -27.16
C PHE A 132 17.31 -6.58 -26.54
N LYS A 133 16.06 -6.14 -26.68
CA LYS A 133 14.89 -6.88 -26.21
C LYS A 133 14.62 -8.08 -27.12
N LEU A 134 14.52 -9.28 -26.55
CA LEU A 134 14.06 -10.46 -27.26
C LEU A 134 12.52 -10.40 -27.42
N PRO A 135 11.95 -11.00 -28.49
CA PRO A 135 10.51 -10.92 -28.77
C PRO A 135 9.66 -11.73 -27.79
N THR A 136 10.27 -12.67 -27.05
CA THR A 136 9.59 -13.54 -26.10
C THR A 136 9.37 -12.83 -24.77
N ALA A 137 8.10 -12.69 -24.38
CA ALA A 137 7.69 -12.22 -23.07
C ALA A 137 6.91 -13.33 -22.34
N ALA A 138 7.37 -13.72 -21.16
CA ALA A 138 6.65 -14.65 -20.30
C ALA A 138 5.78 -13.87 -19.32
N SER A 139 4.47 -14.13 -19.30
CA SER A 139 3.54 -13.53 -18.33
C SER A 139 2.96 -14.62 -17.44
N LYS A 140 3.16 -14.50 -16.13
CA LYS A 140 2.64 -15.42 -15.11
C LYS A 140 1.67 -14.67 -14.20
N ARG A 141 0.59 -15.34 -13.77
CA ARG A 141 -0.43 -14.78 -12.88
C ARG A 141 -0.63 -15.70 -11.68
N ASN A 142 -0.79 -15.12 -10.50
CA ASN A 142 -0.94 -15.82 -9.23
C ASN A 142 -2.35 -15.62 -8.65
N TYR A 143 -3.36 -16.22 -9.27
CA TYR A 143 -4.74 -16.14 -8.78
C TYR A 143 -4.91 -16.69 -7.34
N ARG A 144 -4.03 -17.58 -6.88
CA ARG A 144 -4.04 -18.12 -5.52
C ARG A 144 -3.85 -17.04 -4.45
N ALA A 145 -3.20 -15.92 -4.78
CA ALA A 145 -3.00 -14.78 -3.88
C ALA A 145 -4.31 -14.26 -3.24
N LEU A 146 -5.44 -14.36 -3.93
CA LEU A 146 -6.75 -13.96 -3.40
C LEU A 146 -7.14 -14.75 -2.14
N ASN A 147 -6.74 -16.01 -2.04
CA ASN A 147 -7.01 -16.87 -0.89
C ASN A 147 -5.83 -16.90 0.11
N TYR A 148 -4.87 -15.97 0.01
CA TYR A 148 -3.86 -15.84 1.05
C TYR A 148 -4.47 -15.23 2.31
N ILE A 149 -3.94 -15.67 3.45
CA ILE A 149 -4.32 -15.22 4.78
C ILE A 149 -3.14 -14.43 5.34
N LEU A 150 -3.39 -13.15 5.63
CA LEU A 150 -2.52 -12.29 6.42
C LEU A 150 -2.79 -12.54 7.89
N PHE A 151 -1.78 -13.02 8.61
CA PHE A 151 -1.80 -13.10 10.05
C PHE A 151 -1.04 -11.90 10.62
N ILE A 152 -1.77 -10.95 11.19
CA ILE A 152 -1.22 -9.68 11.69
C ILE A 152 -1.10 -9.76 13.21
N LYS A 153 0.13 -9.66 13.70
CA LYS A 153 0.45 -9.41 15.10
C LYS A 153 0.80 -7.95 15.24
N HIS A 154 0.24 -7.28 16.23
CA HIS A 154 0.66 -5.92 16.53
C HIS A 154 0.70 -5.66 18.02
N PHE A 155 1.55 -4.71 18.36
CA PHE A 155 1.80 -4.18 19.68
C PHE A 155 1.63 -2.67 19.63
N VAL A 156 1.06 -2.10 20.68
CA VAL A 156 0.90 -0.66 20.85
C VAL A 156 1.20 -0.25 22.29
N GLU A 157 1.92 0.84 22.44
CA GLU A 157 2.27 1.45 23.72
C GLU A 157 1.90 2.94 23.69
N PHE A 158 1.24 3.40 24.75
CA PHE A 158 0.94 4.81 25.01
C PHE A 158 1.81 5.26 26.19
N PRO A 159 3.01 5.81 25.92
CA PRO A 159 4.02 6.03 26.95
C PRO A 159 3.59 7.07 27.99
N GLN A 160 2.79 8.08 27.61
CA GLN A 160 2.36 9.12 28.54
C GLN A 160 1.43 8.58 29.62
N LEU A 161 0.68 7.52 29.32
CA LEU A 161 -0.24 6.86 30.23
C LEU A 161 0.24 5.48 30.71
N GLY A 162 1.39 5.02 30.24
CA GLY A 162 1.97 3.70 30.57
C GLY A 162 1.09 2.53 30.14
N LEU A 163 0.25 2.68 29.12
CA LEU A 163 -0.62 1.62 28.63
C LEU A 163 0.08 0.82 27.53
N ILE A 164 0.24 -0.48 27.76
CA ILE A 164 0.77 -1.42 26.77
C ILE A 164 -0.31 -2.42 26.37
N ARG A 165 -0.45 -2.68 25.07
CA ARG A 165 -1.41 -3.64 24.51
C ARG A 165 -0.88 -4.40 23.31
N ASP A 166 -1.42 -5.60 23.14
CA ASP A 166 -1.29 -6.42 21.95
C ASP A 166 -2.68 -6.84 21.47
N ASN A 167 -2.76 -7.33 20.22
CA ASN A 167 -4.03 -7.86 19.71
C ASN A 167 -4.28 -9.32 20.07
N LEU A 168 -3.29 -10.02 20.61
CA LEU A 168 -3.37 -11.44 20.98
C LEU A 168 -3.56 -11.64 22.48
N VAL A 169 -4.24 -10.71 23.16
CA VAL A 169 -4.45 -10.76 24.62
C VAL A 169 -4.96 -12.14 25.04
N ALA A 170 -4.12 -12.88 25.77
CA ALA A 170 -4.34 -14.28 26.14
C ALA A 170 -5.66 -14.52 26.91
N ASN A 171 -6.17 -13.50 27.60
CA ASN A 171 -7.40 -13.59 28.39
C ASN A 171 -8.68 -13.56 27.53
N LYS A 172 -8.61 -13.10 26.27
CA LYS A 172 -9.78 -13.04 25.37
C LYS A 172 -9.66 -13.96 24.15
N ILE A 173 -8.45 -14.18 23.65
CA ILE A 173 -8.22 -14.97 22.43
C ILE A 173 -7.61 -16.32 22.80
N LYS A 174 -8.44 -17.38 22.75
CA LYS A 174 -7.97 -18.76 22.98
C LYS A 174 -7.21 -19.27 21.75
N PRO A 175 -6.15 -20.09 21.90
CA PRO A 175 -5.42 -20.67 20.77
C PRO A 175 -6.33 -21.39 19.76
N LYS A 176 -7.29 -22.19 20.25
CA LYS A 176 -8.28 -22.89 19.41
C LYS A 176 -9.13 -21.94 18.55
N TYR A 177 -9.40 -20.73 19.03
CA TYR A 177 -10.11 -19.72 18.25
C TYR A 177 -9.21 -19.15 17.14
N ILE A 178 -7.92 -18.93 17.43
CA ILE A 178 -6.94 -18.49 16.43
C ILE A 178 -6.78 -19.54 15.35
N ASP A 179 -6.95 -20.84 15.61
CA ASP A 179 -6.76 -21.84 14.55
C ASP A 179 -7.85 -21.75 13.46
N THR A 180 -9.10 -21.46 13.83
CA THR A 180 -10.25 -21.53 12.92
C THR A 180 -10.85 -20.19 12.53
N CYS A 181 -10.60 -19.10 13.27
CA CYS A 181 -11.25 -17.82 13.00
C CYS A 181 -10.81 -17.20 11.66
N GLU A 182 -11.65 -16.36 11.09
CA GLU A 182 -11.27 -15.37 10.09
C GLU A 182 -11.89 -14.04 10.47
N TYR A 183 -11.20 -12.94 10.17
CA TYR A 183 -11.70 -11.62 10.45
C TYR A 183 -13.05 -11.38 9.78
N HIS A 184 -13.98 -10.85 10.56
CA HIS A 184 -15.26 -10.35 10.07
C HIS A 184 -15.72 -9.22 10.99
N PRO A 185 -16.13 -8.06 10.46
CA PRO A 185 -16.42 -6.86 11.26
C PRO A 185 -17.50 -7.08 12.34
N LYS A 186 -18.50 -7.93 12.06
CA LYS A 186 -19.57 -8.28 13.03
C LYS A 186 -19.30 -9.54 13.86
N TYR A 187 -19.04 -10.68 13.21
CA TYR A 187 -18.96 -11.98 13.89
C TYR A 187 -17.61 -12.24 14.59
N HIS A 188 -16.50 -11.78 14.00
CA HIS A 188 -15.14 -12.06 14.46
C HIS A 188 -14.22 -10.82 14.34
N PRO A 189 -14.54 -9.72 15.04
CA PRO A 189 -13.82 -8.44 14.89
C PRO A 189 -12.40 -8.47 15.47
N LEU A 190 -12.08 -9.43 16.35
CA LEU A 190 -10.78 -9.53 17.01
C LEU A 190 -9.87 -10.59 16.37
N CYS A 191 -10.32 -11.27 15.31
CA CYS A 191 -9.51 -12.30 14.69
C CYS A 191 -8.33 -11.67 13.92
N PRO A 192 -7.08 -12.10 14.17
CA PRO A 192 -5.89 -11.54 13.53
C PRO A 192 -5.62 -12.10 12.12
N LYS A 193 -6.50 -12.95 11.58
CA LYS A 193 -6.36 -13.58 10.26
C LYS A 193 -7.28 -12.91 9.23
N PHE A 194 -6.69 -12.25 8.24
CA PHE A 194 -7.38 -11.52 7.20
C PHE A 194 -7.16 -12.18 5.85
N ARG A 195 -8.22 -12.61 5.18
CA ARG A 195 -8.14 -13.20 3.84
C ARG A 195 -8.12 -12.07 2.79
N ILE A 196 -7.19 -12.10 1.85
CA ILE A 196 -7.03 -11.03 0.83
C ILE A 196 -8.34 -10.76 0.08
N LEU A 197 -9.03 -11.82 -0.35
CA LEU A 197 -10.32 -11.71 -1.02
C LEU A 197 -11.34 -10.89 -0.21
N LYS A 198 -11.45 -11.15 1.09
CA LYS A 198 -12.37 -10.41 1.99
C LYS A 198 -11.94 -8.96 2.18
N ILE A 199 -10.64 -8.68 2.20
CA ILE A 199 -10.13 -7.30 2.27
C ILE A 199 -10.57 -6.53 1.02
N LEU A 200 -10.38 -7.12 -0.16
CA LEU A 200 -10.78 -6.50 -1.43
C LEU A 200 -12.31 -6.27 -1.48
N GLU A 201 -13.12 -7.24 -1.02
CA GLU A 201 -14.59 -7.11 -0.90
C GLU A 201 -15.03 -5.98 0.05
N MET A 202 -14.22 -5.62 1.04
CA MET A 202 -14.53 -4.52 1.98
C MET A 202 -14.12 -3.15 1.45
N ILE A 203 -13.12 -3.10 0.57
CA ILE A 203 -12.55 -1.86 0.04
C ILE A 203 -13.31 -1.39 -1.20
N GLU A 204 -13.68 -2.32 -2.08
CA GLU A 204 -14.27 -2.00 -3.38
C GLU A 204 -15.54 -2.83 -3.63
N THR A 205 -16.53 -2.18 -4.20
CA THR A 205 -17.81 -2.79 -4.57
C THR A 205 -17.95 -2.98 -6.09
N ASN A 206 -17.20 -2.21 -6.90
CA ASN A 206 -17.21 -2.28 -8.35
C ASN A 206 -16.37 -3.48 -8.87
N PRO A 207 -16.97 -4.39 -9.64
CA PRO A 207 -16.26 -5.52 -10.21
C PRO A 207 -15.07 -5.21 -11.10
N GLU A 208 -15.18 -4.17 -11.93
CA GLU A 208 -14.11 -3.82 -12.88
C GLU A 208 -12.87 -3.27 -12.16
N GLU A 209 -13.08 -2.58 -11.04
CA GLU A 209 -12.00 -1.95 -10.29
C GLU A 209 -11.16 -2.97 -9.52
N TYR A 210 -11.75 -3.95 -8.83
CA TYR A 210 -10.91 -4.94 -8.14
C TYR A 210 -10.17 -5.87 -9.13
N GLU A 211 -10.71 -6.14 -10.33
CA GLU A 211 -9.97 -6.91 -11.34
C GLU A 211 -8.75 -6.11 -11.80
N ALA A 212 -8.92 -4.80 -12.00
CA ALA A 212 -7.85 -3.89 -12.30
C ALA A 212 -6.81 -3.81 -11.16
N MET A 213 -7.25 -3.75 -9.89
CA MET A 213 -6.37 -3.83 -8.71
C MET A 213 -5.51 -5.09 -8.71
N PHE A 214 -6.09 -6.22 -9.12
CA PHE A 214 -5.34 -7.46 -9.19
C PHE A 214 -4.36 -7.49 -10.38
N PHE A 215 -4.75 -6.91 -11.52
CA PHE A 215 -3.98 -6.94 -12.77
C PHE A 215 -2.83 -5.92 -12.81
N TYR A 216 -3.07 -4.70 -12.35
CA TYR A 216 -2.12 -3.58 -12.29
C TYR A 216 -1.45 -3.44 -10.91
N GLY A 217 -1.86 -4.24 -9.92
CA GLY A 217 -1.46 -4.06 -8.54
C GLY A 217 -2.20 -2.89 -7.89
N SER A 218 -2.16 -2.81 -6.57
CA SER A 218 -2.85 -1.78 -5.79
C SER A 218 -2.12 -1.50 -4.48
N LEU A 219 -2.33 -0.30 -3.94
CA LEU A 219 -1.82 0.11 -2.64
C LEU A 219 -2.97 0.08 -1.64
N ILE A 220 -2.89 -0.83 -0.66
CA ILE A 220 -3.95 -1.08 0.31
C ILE A 220 -3.43 -0.74 1.71
N GLU A 221 -4.24 -0.03 2.49
CA GLU A 221 -3.96 0.23 3.90
C GLU A 221 -4.93 -0.53 4.80
N ILE A 222 -4.37 -1.25 5.76
CA ILE A 222 -5.08 -1.82 6.90
C ILE A 222 -4.80 -0.93 8.10
N LYS A 223 -5.77 -0.10 8.46
CA LYS A 223 -5.65 0.83 9.57
C LYS A 223 -6.16 0.18 10.86
N ILE A 224 -5.30 0.14 11.86
CA ILE A 224 -5.59 -0.39 13.19
C ILE A 224 -5.76 0.79 14.14
N ASN A 225 -6.99 1.05 14.56
CA ASN A 225 -7.35 2.17 15.41
C ASN A 225 -7.56 1.72 16.87
N TRP A 226 -6.83 2.35 17.78
CA TRP A 226 -6.93 2.16 19.23
C TRP A 226 -7.53 3.40 19.88
N LYS A 227 -8.86 3.43 20.01
CA LYS A 227 -9.55 4.50 20.72
C LYS A 227 -10.05 4.01 22.07
N CYS A 228 -9.34 4.35 23.15
CA CYS A 228 -9.62 3.81 24.47
C CYS A 228 -9.90 4.88 25.52
N ASN A 229 -10.93 4.63 26.32
CA ASN A 229 -11.19 5.40 27.54
C ASN A 229 -10.75 4.55 28.75
N LEU A 230 -9.68 4.95 29.43
CA LEU A 230 -9.10 4.26 30.58
C LEU A 230 -9.88 4.46 31.88
N ASP A 231 -10.92 5.30 31.88
CA ASP A 231 -11.86 5.37 33.00
C ASP A 231 -12.78 4.14 33.03
N ARG A 232 -12.86 3.41 31.91
CA ARG A 232 -13.56 2.14 31.79
C ARG A 232 -12.60 0.98 32.00
N ARG A 233 -13.17 -0.21 32.16
CA ARG A 233 -12.39 -1.45 32.23
C ARG A 233 -11.49 -1.60 31.01
N LEU A 234 -10.25 -1.96 31.26
CA LEU A 234 -9.20 -2.21 30.26
C LEU A 234 -9.65 -3.19 29.16
N GLU A 235 -10.57 -4.10 29.45
CA GLU A 235 -11.11 -5.04 28.47
C GLU A 235 -11.81 -4.40 27.26
N TYR A 236 -12.34 -3.18 27.40
CA TYR A 236 -13.00 -2.45 26.30
C TYR A 236 -12.02 -1.74 25.38
N CYS A 237 -10.74 -1.64 25.76
CA CYS A 237 -9.70 -1.13 24.89
C CYS A 237 -9.28 -2.24 23.92
N GLN A 238 -9.80 -2.17 22.70
CA GLN A 238 -9.64 -3.18 21.66
C GLN A 238 -9.31 -2.52 20.33
N PRO A 239 -8.58 -3.21 19.43
CA PRO A 239 -8.28 -2.68 18.11
C PRO A 239 -9.55 -2.67 17.24
N HIS A 240 -9.74 -1.59 16.50
CA HIS A 240 -10.70 -1.49 15.41
C HIS A 240 -9.97 -1.51 14.07
N TYR A 241 -10.41 -2.35 13.14
CA TYR A 241 -9.75 -2.51 11.83
C TYR A 241 -10.57 -1.84 10.73
N GLU A 242 -9.91 -0.97 9.98
CA GLU A 242 -10.44 -0.28 8.81
C GLU A 242 -9.56 -0.63 7.60
N PHE A 243 -10.18 -0.73 6.42
CA PHE A 243 -9.50 -1.08 5.18
C PHE A 243 -9.76 0.00 4.16
N GLN A 244 -8.72 0.47 3.49
CA GLN A 244 -8.87 1.47 2.45
C GLN A 244 -7.86 1.25 1.31
N ARG A 245 -8.25 1.67 0.12
CA ARG A 245 -7.37 1.78 -1.05
C ARG A 245 -6.72 3.15 -1.04
N LEU A 246 -5.39 3.18 -1.16
CA LEU A 246 -4.62 4.42 -1.21
C LEU A 246 -4.42 4.96 -2.63
N ASP A 247 -4.44 4.08 -3.64
CA ASP A 247 -4.42 4.47 -5.05
C ASP A 247 -5.82 4.84 -5.55
N ILE A 248 -6.34 5.98 -5.08
CA ILE A 248 -7.75 6.40 -5.23
C ILE A 248 -8.15 6.71 -6.69
N GLN A 249 -7.20 7.02 -7.57
CA GLN A 249 -7.51 7.34 -8.96
C GLN A 249 -7.94 6.08 -9.73
N PRO A 250 -9.06 6.13 -10.48
CA PRO A 250 -9.49 5.01 -11.33
C PRO A 250 -8.40 4.61 -12.32
N TYR A 251 -8.18 3.30 -12.51
CA TYR A 251 -7.08 2.80 -13.36
C TYR A 251 -7.18 3.28 -14.81
N ARG A 252 -8.39 3.49 -15.32
CA ARG A 252 -8.64 3.92 -16.72
C ARG A 252 -8.38 5.40 -16.96
N GLU A 253 -8.42 6.22 -15.91
CA GLU A 253 -8.34 7.68 -15.99
C GLU A 253 -7.00 8.23 -15.50
N ASN A 254 -6.13 7.37 -14.96
CA ASN A 254 -4.85 7.77 -14.42
C ASN A 254 -3.83 7.97 -15.57
N PRO A 255 -3.31 9.19 -15.79
CA PRO A 255 -2.29 9.47 -16.81
C PRO A 255 -0.89 9.01 -16.38
N TYR A 256 -0.71 8.58 -15.13
CA TYR A 256 0.51 8.01 -14.56
C TYR A 256 0.43 6.48 -14.50
N ASP A 257 1.57 5.77 -14.32
CA ASP A 257 1.60 4.29 -14.25
C ASP A 257 0.68 3.80 -13.11
N PRO A 258 -0.48 3.18 -13.43
CA PRO A 258 -1.52 2.97 -12.44
C PRO A 258 -1.22 1.70 -11.61
N GLY A 259 -1.62 1.73 -10.34
CA GLY A 259 -1.47 0.60 -9.42
C GLY A 259 -0.14 0.56 -8.68
N SER A 260 0.33 -0.65 -8.40
CA SER A 260 1.61 -0.89 -7.71
C SER A 260 2.43 -1.92 -8.47
N ASN A 261 3.60 -1.50 -8.90
CA ASN A 261 4.55 -2.35 -9.58
C ASN A 261 5.99 -1.95 -9.28
N PHE A 262 6.90 -2.91 -9.38
CA PHE A 262 8.33 -2.65 -9.31
C PHE A 262 9.08 -3.49 -10.34
N LEU A 263 10.27 -3.00 -10.69
CA LEU A 263 11.13 -3.60 -11.70
C LEU A 263 12.34 -4.22 -11.02
N THR A 264 12.66 -5.45 -11.36
CA THR A 264 13.93 -6.09 -11.00
C THR A 264 14.62 -6.62 -12.24
N SER A 265 15.91 -6.91 -12.14
CA SER A 265 16.67 -7.46 -13.25
C SER A 265 17.71 -8.44 -12.77
N ARG A 266 17.78 -9.61 -13.41
CA ARG A 266 18.77 -10.66 -13.13
C ARG A 266 19.65 -10.83 -14.34
N TYR A 267 20.96 -10.86 -14.12
CA TYR A 267 21.97 -10.98 -15.16
C TYR A 267 22.55 -12.39 -15.16
N TYR A 268 22.78 -12.95 -16.34
CA TYR A 268 23.31 -14.30 -16.47
C TYR A 268 24.02 -14.50 -17.81
N PHE A 269 24.87 -15.52 -17.88
CA PHE A 269 25.48 -16.00 -19.11
C PHE A 269 24.83 -17.32 -19.49
N ARG A 270 24.57 -17.54 -20.78
CA ARG A 270 24.13 -18.84 -21.28
C ARG A 270 25.35 -19.75 -21.49
N PRO A 271 25.20 -21.07 -21.32
CA PRO A 271 26.25 -22.02 -21.70
C PRO A 271 26.66 -21.78 -23.16
N ASN A 272 27.96 -21.73 -23.42
CA ASN A 272 28.55 -21.54 -24.76
C ASN A 272 28.28 -20.18 -25.44
N GLU A 273 27.77 -19.18 -24.71
CA GLU A 273 27.62 -17.81 -25.22
C GLU A 273 28.46 -16.83 -24.38
N SER A 274 29.20 -15.94 -25.05
CA SER A 274 29.96 -14.85 -24.40
C SER A 274 29.12 -13.58 -24.18
N ALA A 275 27.90 -13.54 -24.74
CA ALA A 275 27.00 -12.40 -24.58
C ALA A 275 26.34 -12.42 -23.19
N LEU A 276 26.32 -11.26 -22.53
CA LEU A 276 25.62 -11.10 -21.26
C LEU A 276 24.12 -10.99 -21.50
N HIS A 277 23.33 -11.82 -20.83
CA HIS A 277 21.88 -11.77 -20.84
C HIS A 277 21.34 -11.15 -19.56
N ARG A 278 20.17 -10.53 -19.67
CA ARG A 278 19.42 -9.96 -18.55
C ARG A 278 17.95 -10.26 -18.69
N ILE A 279 17.36 -10.83 -17.64
CA ILE A 279 15.91 -10.94 -17.52
C ILE A 279 15.42 -9.70 -16.81
N HIS A 280 14.61 -8.91 -17.50
CA HIS A 280 13.90 -7.77 -16.93
C HIS A 280 12.53 -8.25 -16.45
N THR A 281 12.28 -8.15 -15.16
CA THR A 281 11.07 -8.67 -14.54
C THR A 281 10.26 -7.50 -14.00
N LYS A 282 9.08 -7.25 -14.60
CA LYS A 282 8.08 -6.33 -14.06
C LYS A 282 7.12 -7.12 -13.17
N ILE A 283 7.05 -6.73 -11.90
CA ILE A 283 6.25 -7.41 -10.88
C ILE A 283 5.14 -6.46 -10.47
N TYR A 284 3.91 -6.93 -10.58
CA TYR A 284 2.71 -6.26 -10.09
C TYR A 284 2.28 -6.92 -8.79
N ASN A 285 1.94 -6.10 -7.81
CA ASN A 285 1.71 -6.55 -6.44
C ASN A 285 0.54 -5.80 -5.78
N LEU A 286 -0.10 -6.48 -4.85
CA LEU A 286 -0.89 -5.83 -3.80
C LEU A 286 0.10 -5.43 -2.70
N HIS A 287 0.40 -4.14 -2.61
CA HIS A 287 1.25 -3.59 -1.55
C HIS A 287 0.36 -3.19 -0.39
N ILE A 288 0.46 -3.94 0.70
CA ILE A 288 -0.43 -3.83 1.86
C ILE A 288 0.37 -3.22 3.00
N ILE A 289 -0.02 -2.02 3.41
CA ILE A 289 0.57 -1.28 4.53
C ILE A 289 -0.35 -1.41 5.73
N VAL A 290 0.21 -1.69 6.90
CA VAL A 290 -0.52 -1.73 8.16
C VAL A 290 -0.13 -0.51 8.99
N SER A 291 -1.07 0.41 9.16
CA SER A 291 -0.87 1.59 10.01
C SER A 291 -1.55 1.40 11.36
N VAL A 292 -0.93 1.90 12.42
CA VAL A 292 -1.50 1.88 13.76
C VAL A 292 -1.69 3.32 14.20
N THR A 293 -2.92 3.67 14.54
CA THR A 293 -3.28 4.98 15.10
C THR A 293 -4.01 4.77 16.41
N GLY A 294 -3.95 5.73 17.32
CA GLY A 294 -4.68 5.61 18.56
C GLY A 294 -4.76 6.89 19.36
N GLU A 295 -5.79 6.95 20.19
CA GLU A 295 -6.05 7.99 21.17
C GLU A 295 -6.54 7.33 22.44
N VAL A 296 -5.84 7.59 23.54
CA VAL A 296 -6.18 7.05 24.85
C VAL A 296 -6.39 8.18 25.83
N GLY A 297 -7.55 8.18 26.48
CA GLY A 297 -7.90 9.17 27.49
C GLY A 297 -7.98 8.55 28.89
N ARG A 298 -7.51 9.26 29.92
CA ARG A 298 -7.73 8.93 31.33
C ARG A 298 -8.14 10.17 32.10
N PHE A 299 -9.00 10.03 33.10
CA PHE A 299 -9.34 11.09 34.04
C PHE A 299 -8.07 11.73 34.61
N ASP A 300 -8.05 13.06 34.60
CA ASP A 300 -7.01 13.85 35.23
C ASP A 300 -7.63 15.02 36.01
N LEU A 301 -7.20 15.15 37.27
CA LEU A 301 -7.74 16.18 38.17
C LEU A 301 -7.37 17.58 37.69
N PHE A 302 -6.13 17.75 37.20
CA PHE A 302 -5.66 19.06 36.72
C PHE A 302 -6.49 19.52 35.51
N GLN A 303 -6.63 18.68 34.48
CA GLN A 303 -7.49 18.97 33.31
C GLN A 303 -8.95 19.27 33.71
N THR A 304 -9.47 18.55 34.70
CA THR A 304 -10.82 18.76 35.22
C THR A 304 -10.97 20.14 35.86
N THR A 305 -10.07 20.51 36.78
CA THR A 305 -10.12 21.81 37.45
C THR A 305 -9.91 22.98 36.49
N THR A 306 -8.98 22.86 35.54
CA THR A 306 -8.80 23.86 34.48
C THR A 306 -10.06 24.01 33.62
N SER A 307 -10.68 22.90 33.20
CA SER A 307 -11.94 22.92 32.44
C SER A 307 -13.06 23.63 33.20
N ILE A 308 -13.20 23.38 34.50
CA ILE A 308 -14.20 24.04 35.36
C ILE A 308 -13.90 25.54 35.49
N GLY A 309 -12.64 25.90 35.73
CA GLY A 309 -12.20 27.30 35.81
C GLY A 309 -12.47 28.07 34.52
N SER A 310 -12.13 27.50 33.36
CA SER A 310 -12.43 28.10 32.05
C SER A 310 -13.93 28.24 31.80
N PHE A 311 -14.73 27.23 32.19
CA PHE A 311 -16.19 27.30 32.08
C PHE A 311 -16.76 28.45 32.92
N LEU A 312 -16.37 28.55 34.19
CA LEU A 312 -16.79 29.64 35.08
C LEU A 312 -16.36 31.02 34.56
N GLY A 313 -15.14 31.15 34.01
CA GLY A 313 -14.66 32.38 33.39
C GLY A 313 -15.49 32.82 32.18
N ILE A 314 -15.92 31.88 31.34
CA ILE A 314 -16.82 32.16 30.20
C ILE A 314 -18.18 32.67 30.70
N PHE A 315 -18.76 32.12 31.77
CA PHE A 315 -20.01 32.66 32.33
C PHE A 315 -19.84 34.09 32.82
N GLY A 316 -18.76 34.39 33.55
CA GLY A 316 -18.48 35.74 34.02
C GLY A 316 -18.27 36.75 32.88
N THR A 317 -17.62 36.34 31.80
CA THR A 317 -17.45 37.20 30.62
C THR A 317 -18.77 37.38 29.87
N GLY A 318 -19.58 36.31 29.80
CA GLY A 318 -20.89 36.32 29.16
C GLY A 318 -21.86 37.29 29.84
N THR A 319 -21.88 37.36 31.16
CA THR A 319 -22.74 38.32 31.88
C THR A 319 -22.37 39.76 31.56
N ILE A 320 -21.07 40.09 31.52
CA ILE A 320 -20.60 41.43 31.14
C ILE A 320 -21.07 41.79 29.73
N VAL A 321 -20.91 40.88 28.77
CA VAL A 321 -21.36 41.10 27.39
C VAL A 321 -22.88 41.26 27.32
N CYS A 322 -23.64 40.43 28.03
CA CYS A 322 -25.10 40.54 28.10
C CYS A 322 -25.54 41.88 28.69
N ASP A 323 -24.87 42.37 29.74
CA ASP A 323 -25.16 43.67 30.35
C ASP A 323 -24.82 44.81 29.39
N PHE A 324 -23.70 44.76 28.67
CA PHE A 324 -23.36 45.73 27.63
C PHE A 324 -24.41 45.78 26.51
N VAL A 325 -24.85 44.61 26.04
CA VAL A 325 -25.88 44.51 25.00
C VAL A 325 -27.22 45.04 25.51
N ALA A 326 -27.63 44.66 26.72
CA ALA A 326 -28.85 45.17 27.35
C ALA A 326 -28.81 46.69 27.48
N ALA A 327 -27.70 47.24 28.00
CA ALA A 327 -27.50 48.68 28.14
C ALA A 327 -27.57 49.42 26.78
N PHE A 328 -26.99 48.83 25.72
CA PHE A 328 -27.08 49.40 24.38
C PHE A 328 -28.54 49.47 23.90
N PHE A 329 -29.31 48.40 24.03
CA PHE A 329 -30.72 48.39 23.61
C PHE A 329 -31.63 49.28 24.46
N THR A 330 -31.40 49.37 25.76
CA THR A 330 -32.18 50.27 26.64
C THR A 330 -31.88 51.74 26.32
N ASN A 331 -30.61 52.10 26.13
CA ASN A 331 -30.23 53.47 25.77
C ASN A 331 -30.73 53.86 24.37
N PHE A 332 -30.73 52.94 23.41
CA PHE A 332 -31.28 53.18 22.06
C PHE A 332 -32.80 53.40 22.09
N LYS A 333 -33.52 52.74 23.01
CA LYS A 333 -34.96 52.95 23.20
C LYS A 333 -35.24 54.35 23.77
N ASN A 334 -34.48 54.78 24.77
CA ASN A 334 -34.67 56.11 25.37
C ASN A 334 -34.43 57.24 24.35
N LEU A 335 -33.44 57.10 23.46
CA LEU A 335 -33.19 58.04 22.36
C LEU A 335 -34.29 58.07 21.28
N LYS A 336 -35.10 57.02 21.15
CA LYS A 336 -36.18 56.93 20.14
C LYS A 336 -37.53 57.45 20.65
N TYR A 337 -37.65 57.68 21.96
CA TYR A 337 -38.85 58.24 22.60
C TYR A 337 -38.71 59.73 22.99
N ASP A 338 -37.52 60.32 22.81
CA ASP A 338 -37.25 61.75 23.00
C ASP A 338 -37.21 62.56 21.67
N ILE A 339 -37.76 62.00 20.59
CA ILE A 339 -38.12 62.69 19.33
C ILE A 339 -39.62 62.53 19.15
#